data_AF-A0A958USK5-F1
#
_entry.id   AF-A0A958USK5-F1
#
_cell.length_a   1.000
_cell.length_b   1.000
_cell.length_c   1.000
_cell.angle_alpha   90.00
_cell.angle_beta   90.00
_cell.angle_gamma   90.00
#
_symmetry.space_group_name_H-M   'P 1'
#
loop_
_entity.id
_entity.type
_entity.pdbx_description
1 polymer ?
#
loop_
_entity_poly.entity_id
_entity_poly.type
_entity_poly.pdbx_seq_one_letter_code
_entity_poly.pdbx_strand_id
1 'polypeptide(L)' 'NDVFEITGHWNSTFVNGNTHSHEVIIPLRRELTCAHFVSGSIDVERTYFSGVLDFGEGACDNQATFTFDSGDVVNITLN' A
#
# COMPACT_ATOMS: atom_id res chain seq x y z
N ASN A 1 -16.81 -1.68 17.55
CA ASN A 1 -16.31 -1.42 16.18
C ASN A 1 -15.01 -2.17 16.07
N ASP A 2 -14.95 -3.18 15.21
CA ASP A 2 -13.79 -4.06 15.15
C ASP A 2 -12.82 -3.54 14.08
N VAL A 3 -11.56 -3.48 14.47
CA VAL A 3 -10.46 -2.97 13.66
C VAL A 3 -9.43 -4.07 13.52
N PHE A 4 -8.99 -4.29 12.29
CA PHE A 4 -7.90 -5.19 11.98
C PHE A 4 -6.72 -4.38 11.47
N GLU A 5 -5.54 -4.68 12.00
CA GLU A 5 -4.28 -4.15 11.51
C GLU A 5 -3.53 -5.27 10.81
N ILE A 6 -3.10 -4.98 9.58
CA ILE A 6 -2.33 -5.92 8.77
C ILE A 6 -0.91 -5.38 8.69
N THR A 7 0.06 -6.21 9.06
CA THR A 7 1.48 -5.99 8.82
C THR A 7 2.04 -7.17 8.04
N GLY A 8 3.16 -6.96 7.37
CA GLY A 8 3.81 -8.02 6.61
C GLY A 8 4.85 -7.49 5.66
N HIS A 9 5.69 -8.41 5.22
CA HIS A 9 6.66 -8.17 4.17
C HIS A 9 6.59 -9.36 3.21
N TRP A 10 6.48 -9.05 1.93
CA TRP A 10 6.35 -10.02 0.85
C TRP A 10 7.44 -9.75 -0.16
N ASN A 11 8.18 -10.80 -0.53
CA ASN A 11 9.18 -10.70 -1.58
C ASN A 11 8.95 -11.84 -2.58
N SER A 12 8.86 -11.50 -3.86
CA SER A 12 8.61 -12.43 -4.95
C SER A 12 9.66 -12.29 -6.04
N THR A 13 10.39 -13.37 -6.31
CA THR A 13 11.35 -13.46 -7.41
C THR A 13 10.72 -14.24 -8.57
N PHE A 14 10.72 -13.63 -9.76
CA PHE A 14 10.20 -14.21 -10.98
C PHE A 14 11.28 -15.02 -11.71
N VAL A 15 10.86 -15.97 -12.56
CA VAL A 15 11.77 -16.85 -13.33
C VAL A 15 12.76 -16.10 -14.23
N ASN A 16 12.47 -14.84 -14.57
CA ASN A 16 13.34 -13.96 -15.33
C ASN A 16 14.38 -13.22 -14.47
N GLY A 17 14.42 -13.48 -13.15
CA GLY A 17 15.32 -12.84 -12.19
C GLY A 17 14.80 -11.52 -11.59
N ASN A 18 13.64 -11.04 -12.02
CA ASN A 18 13.03 -9.83 -11.46
C ASN A 18 12.52 -10.08 -10.05
N THR A 19 12.77 -9.13 -9.16
CA THR A 19 12.29 -9.17 -7.77
C THR A 19 11.27 -8.06 -7.54
N HIS A 20 10.23 -8.38 -6.80
CA HIS A 20 9.21 -7.44 -6.34
C HIS A 20 9.04 -7.61 -4.84
N SER A 21 9.23 -6.53 -4.09
CA SER A 21 9.06 -6.48 -2.64
C SER A 21 7.91 -5.54 -2.27
N HIS A 22 7.25 -5.88 -1.17
CA HIS A 22 6.17 -5.12 -0.58
C HIS A 22 6.32 -5.18 0.94
N GLU A 23 6.57 -4.04 1.59
CA GLU A 23 6.70 -3.94 3.04
C GLU A 23 5.63 -3.03 3.61
N VAL A 24 4.87 -3.51 4.59
CA VAL A 24 3.95 -2.65 5.34
C VAL A 24 4.76 -1.86 6.36
N ILE A 25 5.04 -0.59 6.04
CA ILE A 25 5.81 0.33 6.90
C ILE A 25 4.93 1.00 7.97
N ILE A 26 3.65 1.20 7.67
CA ILE A 26 2.63 1.64 8.63
C ILE A 26 1.48 0.63 8.57
N PRO A 27 1.08 0.01 9.70
CA PRO A 27 0.06 -1.03 9.71
C PRO A 27 -1.20 -0.61 8.95
N LEU A 28 -1.65 -1.48 8.05
CA LEU A 28 -2.85 -1.23 7.26
C LEU A 28 -4.07 -1.44 8.14
N ARG A 29 -4.83 -0.38 8.35
CA ARG A 29 -6.02 -0.40 9.20
C ARG A 29 -7.24 -0.67 8.35
N ARG A 30 -7.96 -1.73 8.69
CA ARG A 30 -9.26 -2.06 8.09
C ARG A 30 -10.34 -2.05 9.15
N GLU A 31 -11.39 -1.29 8.89
CA GLU A 31 -12.61 -1.29 9.70
C GLU A 31 -13.66 -2.18 9.05
N LEU A 32 -14.41 -2.98 9.83
CA LEU A 32 -15.48 -3.83 9.27
C LEU A 32 -16.62 -3.05 8.61
N THR A 33 -16.78 -1.78 8.98
CA THR A 33 -17.75 -0.85 8.41
C THR A 33 -17.31 -0.28 7.06
N CYS A 34 -16.06 -0.53 6.64
CA CYS A 34 -15.49 -0.01 5.40
C CYS A 34 -15.04 -1.14 4.46
N ALA A 35 -15.29 -0.97 3.17
CA ALA A 35 -14.82 -1.92 2.15
C ALA A 35 -13.31 -1.80 1.89
N HIS A 36 -12.74 -0.62 2.14
CA HIS A 36 -11.34 -0.28 1.84
C HIS A 36 -10.50 -0.15 3.11
N PHE A 37 -9.17 -0.12 2.94
CA PHE A 37 -8.27 0.29 4.02
C PHE A 37 -8.46 1.77 4.27
N VAL A 38 -8.56 2.14 5.55
CA VAL A 38 -8.80 3.53 5.95
C VAL A 38 -7.49 4.26 6.26
N SER A 39 -6.42 3.53 6.54
CA SER A 39 -5.09 4.10 6.77
C SER A 39 -3.98 3.07 6.65
N GLY A 40 -2.75 3.58 6.62
CA GLY A 40 -1.51 2.79 6.58
C GLY A 40 -0.78 2.96 5.25
N SER A 41 0.43 2.42 5.18
CA SER A 41 1.31 2.66 4.04
C SER A 41 2.15 1.41 3.73
N ILE A 42 2.35 1.16 2.45
CA ILE A 42 3.13 0.04 1.92
C ILE A 42 4.28 0.62 1.11
N ASP A 43 5.50 0.26 1.45
CA ASP A 43 6.65 0.46 0.58
C ASP A 43 6.65 -0.61 -0.50
N VAL A 44 6.77 -0.18 -1.75
CA VAL A 44 6.68 -1.02 -2.94
C VAL A 44 7.97 -0.90 -3.70
N GLU A 45 8.71 -1.99 -3.86
CA GLU A 45 9.82 -2.04 -4.80
C GLU A 45 9.50 -3.00 -5.94
N ARG A 46 9.59 -2.50 -7.16
CA ARG A 46 9.49 -3.30 -8.38
C ARG A 46 10.72 -3.07 -9.23
N THR A 47 10.91 -3.93 -10.22
CA THR A 47 12.07 -3.87 -11.13
C THR A 47 12.28 -2.52 -11.81
N TYR A 48 11.20 -1.75 -12.06
CA TYR A 48 11.26 -0.51 -12.83
C TYR A 48 10.79 0.73 -12.07
N PHE A 49 10.19 0.56 -10.90
CA PHE A 49 9.75 1.66 -10.08
C PHE A 49 9.64 1.22 -8.62
N SER A 50 9.80 2.18 -7.74
CA SER A 50 9.60 2.03 -6.31
C SER A 50 8.87 3.26 -5.76
N GLY A 51 8.28 3.09 -4.59
CA GLY A 51 7.57 4.16 -3.92
C GLY A 51 6.60 3.67 -2.86
N VAL A 52 5.96 4.62 -2.20
CA VAL A 52 5.05 4.37 -1.09
C VAL A 52 3.61 4.51 -1.55
N LEU A 53 2.82 3.45 -1.32
CA LEU A 53 1.36 3.50 -1.40
C LEU A 53 0.78 3.83 -0.04
N ASP A 54 0.08 4.95 0.06
CA ASP A 54 -0.54 5.46 1.28
C ASP A 54 -2.07 5.44 1.18
N PHE A 55 -2.75 4.88 2.19
CA PHE A 55 -4.21 4.75 2.25
C PHE A 55 -4.90 5.87 3.03
N GLY A 56 -4.17 6.91 3.43
CA GLY A 56 -4.68 8.06 4.16
C GLY A 56 -4.72 7.89 5.68
N GLU A 57 -5.48 8.75 6.36
CA GLU A 57 -5.45 8.90 7.82
C GLU A 57 -6.75 8.50 8.53
N GLY A 58 -7.61 7.71 7.89
CA GLY A 58 -8.82 7.15 8.52
C GLY A 58 -10.13 7.44 7.80
N ALA A 59 -10.09 8.02 6.60
CA ALA A 59 -11.29 8.20 5.78
C ALA A 59 -11.73 6.85 5.20
N CYS A 60 -13.01 6.51 5.33
CA CYS A 60 -13.59 5.41 4.57
C CYS A 60 -13.93 5.91 3.16
N ASP A 61 -12.89 6.04 2.34
CA ASP A 61 -13.01 6.30 0.92
C ASP A 61 -12.28 5.21 0.13
N ASN A 62 -12.40 5.29 -1.18
CA ASN A 62 -11.71 4.40 -2.10
C ASN A 62 -10.47 5.07 -2.70
N GLN A 63 -9.84 5.99 -1.99
CA GLN A 63 -8.72 6.78 -2.48
C GLN A 63 -7.43 6.36 -1.77
N ALA A 64 -6.34 6.34 -2.52
CA ALA A 64 -5.00 6.14 -2.01
C ALA A 64 -4.05 7.05 -2.79
N THR A 65 -2.87 7.28 -2.25
CA THR A 65 -1.83 8.09 -2.89
C THR A 65 -0.60 7.23 -3.10
N PHE A 66 -0.11 7.15 -4.33
CA PHE A 66 1.18 6.53 -4.61
C PHE A 66 2.23 7.62 -4.83
N THR A 67 3.26 7.62 -4.01
CA THR A 67 4.41 8.52 -4.13
C THR A 67 5.59 7.71 -4.65
N PHE A 68 6.02 7.99 -5.87
CA PHE A 68 7.23 7.39 -6.43
C PHE A 68 8.48 7.92 -5.72
N ASP A 69 9.55 7.13 -5.70
CA ASP A 69 10.84 7.59 -5.17
C ASP A 69 11.43 8.78 -5.96
N SER A 70 10.98 9.01 -7.20
CA SER A 70 11.28 10.23 -7.97
C SER A 70 10.65 11.50 -7.38
N GLY A 71 9.71 11.36 -6.45
CA GLY A 71 8.91 12.43 -5.87
C GLY A 71 7.58 12.69 -6.60
N ASP A 72 7.31 11.98 -7.70
CA ASP A 72 6.03 12.09 -8.40
C ASP A 72 4.91 11.48 -7.56
N VAL A 73 3.74 12.13 -7.53
CA VAL A 73 2.60 11.70 -6.72
C VAL A 73 1.39 11.45 -7.62
N VAL A 74 0.75 10.30 -7.44
CA VAL A 74 -0.43 9.89 -8.20
C VAL A 74 -1.55 9.45 -7.27
N ASN A 75 -2.75 9.96 -7.50
CA ASN A 75 -3.93 9.50 -6.80
C ASN A 75 -4.46 8.21 -7.44
N ILE A 76 -4.74 7.23 -6.60
CA ILE A 76 -5.24 5.91 -6.97
C ILE A 76 -6.68 5.78 -6.45
N THR A 77 -7.58 5.35 -7.33
CA THR A 77 -8.93 4.94 -6.94
C THR A 77 -8.99 3.41 -6.86
N LEU A 78 -9.33 2.89 -5.68
CA LEU A 78 -9.46 1.48 -5.37
C LEU A 78 -10.82 0.97 -5.90
N ASN A 79 -10.80 -0.06 -6.74
CA ASN A 79 -12.00 -0.73 -7.28
C ASN A 79 -12.15 -2.13 -6.71
#